data_AF-A0A534CXR8-F1
#
_entry.id   AF-A0A534CXR8-F1
#
_cell.length_a   1.000
_cell.length_b   1.000
_cell.length_c   1.000
_cell.angle_alpha   90.00
_cell.angle_beta   90.00
_cell.angle_gamma   90.00
#
_symmetry.space_group_name_H-M   'P 1'
#
loop_
_entity.id
_entity.type
_entity.pdbx_description
1 polymer ?
#
loop_
_entity_poly.entity_id
_entity_poly.type
_entity_poly.pdbx_seq_one_letter_code
_entity_poly.pdbx_strand_id
1 'polypeptide(L)'
;AAWERVGALVVQPGVEFDNHKVIDYQAAKARQLSKRIESERGLVYEAHSTDYQKPAALAALVKDHFAILKVGPAATFALREVLWALADIEQELAEGTGESLKDIVLTAMRKEPRYWKPYYTAPHTEAADLQYSFSDRIRYYWGAAEVRNATDALIARLSARPIPLTLLSQYLPLQYQAIRAGALENTPQALLLDGVSRVLLGYARACAAAVAGRPEI
;
A
#
# COMPACT_ATOMS: atom_id res chain seq x y z
N ALA A 1 -11.19 -35.58 5.34
CA ALA A 1 -9.93 -35.73 4.58
C ALA A 1 -9.25 -34.37 4.36
N ALA A 2 -8.01 -34.30 3.83
CA ALA A 2 -7.33 -33.02 3.54
C ALA A 2 -8.04 -32.20 2.45
N TRP A 3 -8.62 -32.88 1.46
CA TRP A 3 -9.35 -32.26 0.35
C TRP A 3 -10.55 -31.42 0.79
N GLU A 4 -11.28 -31.86 1.82
CA GLU A 4 -12.45 -31.14 2.36
C GLU A 4 -12.11 -29.82 3.04
N ARG A 5 -10.81 -29.54 3.27
CA ARG A 5 -10.32 -28.28 3.84
C ARG A 5 -9.80 -27.30 2.78
N VAL A 6 -9.83 -27.69 1.51
CA VAL A 6 -9.52 -26.75 0.41
C VAL A 6 -10.69 -25.77 0.34
N GLY A 7 -10.43 -24.50 0.67
CA GLY A 7 -11.44 -23.44 0.69
C GLY A 7 -11.32 -22.41 -0.44
N ALA A 8 -10.21 -22.41 -1.19
CA ALA A 8 -10.00 -21.42 -2.24
C ALA A 8 -9.12 -21.92 -3.38
N LEU A 9 -9.30 -21.28 -4.54
CA LEU A 9 -8.48 -21.47 -5.74
C LEU A 9 -7.86 -20.13 -6.16
N VAL A 10 -6.56 -20.13 -6.44
CA VAL A 10 -5.88 -18.96 -6.98
C VAL A 10 -6.15 -18.88 -8.48
N VAL A 11 -6.64 -17.74 -8.94
CA VAL A 11 -6.96 -17.46 -10.35
C VAL A 11 -6.61 -16.01 -10.70
N GLN A 12 -6.57 -15.69 -11.99
CA GLN A 12 -6.32 -14.34 -12.48
C GLN A 12 -7.64 -13.67 -12.93
N PRO A 13 -8.23 -12.75 -12.13
CA PRO A 13 -9.45 -12.01 -12.49
C PRO A 13 -9.26 -10.91 -13.53
N GLY A 14 -8.02 -10.69 -14.00
CA GLY A 14 -7.65 -9.57 -14.87
C GLY A 14 -7.31 -8.31 -14.09
N VAL A 15 -6.68 -8.46 -12.93
CA VAL A 15 -6.08 -7.36 -12.15
C VAL A 15 -4.57 -7.49 -12.14
N GLU A 16 -3.88 -6.36 -12.30
CA GLU A 16 -2.44 -6.30 -12.33
C GLU A 16 -1.97 -4.86 -12.09
N PHE A 17 -0.69 -4.68 -11.77
CA PHE A 17 -0.02 -3.41 -11.80
C PHE A 17 1.45 -3.61 -12.21
N ASP A 18 2.03 -2.60 -12.86
CA ASP A 18 3.46 -2.53 -13.19
C ASP A 18 4.09 -1.29 -12.52
N ASN A 19 5.20 -0.76 -13.02
CA ASN A 19 5.84 0.41 -12.43
C ASN A 19 4.94 1.65 -12.39
N HIS A 20 4.09 1.86 -13.39
CA HIS A 20 3.38 3.13 -13.61
C HIS A 20 1.90 2.96 -13.98
N LYS A 21 1.40 1.72 -14.03
CA LYS A 21 0.05 1.43 -14.47
C LYS A 21 -0.64 0.43 -13.56
N VAL A 22 -1.93 0.64 -13.38
CA VAL A 22 -2.86 -0.31 -12.75
C VAL A 22 -3.83 -0.80 -13.82
N ILE A 23 -4.04 -2.11 -13.89
CA ILE A 23 -5.09 -2.75 -14.69
C ILE A 23 -6.27 -2.97 -13.77
N ASP A 24 -7.28 -2.09 -13.89
CA ASP A 24 -8.50 -2.18 -13.10
C ASP A 24 -9.32 -3.43 -13.44
N TYR A 25 -9.91 -4.02 -12.40
CA TYR A 25 -10.85 -5.13 -12.53
C TYR A 25 -12.03 -4.76 -13.44
N GLN A 26 -12.38 -5.67 -14.35
CA GLN A 26 -13.50 -5.53 -15.27
C GLN A 26 -14.45 -6.73 -15.12
N ALA A 27 -15.49 -6.58 -14.30
CA ALA A 27 -16.47 -7.63 -13.99
C ALA A 27 -17.02 -8.36 -15.23
N ALA A 28 -17.30 -7.61 -16.32
CA ALA A 28 -17.80 -8.20 -17.55
C ALA A 28 -16.85 -9.27 -18.15
N LYS A 29 -15.53 -9.08 -18.03
CA LYS A 29 -14.50 -10.00 -18.53
C LYS A 29 -14.35 -11.24 -17.65
N ALA A 30 -14.57 -11.12 -16.34
CA ALA A 30 -14.47 -12.21 -15.39
C ALA A 30 -15.78 -12.99 -15.19
N ARG A 31 -16.87 -12.60 -15.85
CA ARG A 31 -18.22 -13.16 -15.65
C ARG A 31 -18.29 -14.68 -15.77
N GLN A 32 -17.59 -15.28 -16.73
CA GLN A 32 -17.60 -16.74 -16.91
C GLN A 32 -16.90 -17.45 -15.74
N LEU A 33 -15.79 -16.88 -15.26
CA LEU A 33 -15.04 -17.39 -14.12
C LEU A 33 -15.87 -17.27 -12.84
N SER A 34 -16.41 -16.08 -12.57
CA SER A 34 -17.30 -15.82 -11.43
C SER A 34 -18.48 -16.79 -11.40
N LYS A 35 -19.17 -17.05 -12.52
CA LYS A 35 -20.26 -18.04 -12.56
C LYS A 35 -19.82 -19.47 -12.31
N ARG A 36 -18.57 -19.82 -12.64
CA ARG A 36 -18.11 -21.21 -12.54
C ARG A 36 -17.96 -21.67 -11.09
N ILE A 37 -17.52 -20.79 -10.19
CA ILE A 37 -17.31 -21.16 -8.77
C ILE A 37 -18.63 -21.39 -8.03
N GLU A 38 -19.75 -20.86 -8.52
CA GLU A 38 -21.07 -21.01 -7.88
C GLU A 38 -21.53 -22.48 -7.80
N SER A 39 -21.06 -23.35 -8.70
CA SER A 39 -21.32 -24.80 -8.63
C SER A 39 -20.36 -25.56 -7.71
N GLU A 40 -19.31 -24.92 -7.21
CA GLU A 40 -18.24 -25.55 -6.43
C GLU A 40 -18.44 -25.26 -4.93
N ARG A 41 -19.22 -26.10 -4.25
CA ARG A 41 -19.64 -25.87 -2.86
C ARG A 41 -18.42 -25.72 -1.93
N GLY A 42 -18.38 -24.62 -1.19
CA GLY A 42 -17.35 -24.35 -0.18
C GLY A 42 -16.05 -23.76 -0.73
N LEU A 43 -15.97 -23.51 -2.04
CA LEU A 43 -14.82 -22.86 -2.67
C LEU A 43 -15.12 -21.39 -3.00
N VAL A 44 -14.09 -20.56 -2.87
CA VAL A 44 -14.04 -19.19 -3.36
C VAL A 44 -12.78 -18.98 -4.19
N TYR A 45 -12.65 -17.82 -4.83
CA TYR A 45 -11.40 -17.42 -5.47
C TYR A 45 -10.51 -16.61 -4.53
N GLU A 46 -9.21 -16.86 -4.63
CA GLU A 46 -8.15 -16.01 -4.10
C GLU A 46 -7.53 -15.22 -5.27
N ALA A 47 -7.56 -13.89 -5.16
CA ALA A 47 -6.97 -12.98 -6.13
C ALA A 47 -5.67 -12.38 -5.58
N HIS A 48 -4.60 -12.47 -6.38
CA HIS A 48 -3.30 -11.86 -6.10
C HIS A 48 -3.19 -10.51 -6.81
N SER A 49 -2.22 -9.69 -6.39
CA SER A 49 -1.94 -8.39 -7.01
C SER A 49 -3.17 -7.48 -7.09
N THR A 50 -4.02 -7.54 -6.06
CA THR A 50 -5.23 -6.70 -5.98
C THR A 50 -4.93 -5.28 -5.52
N ASP A 51 -3.65 -4.97 -5.30
CA ASP A 51 -3.13 -3.66 -4.92
C ASP A 51 -3.60 -2.55 -5.88
N TYR A 52 -3.77 -1.34 -5.33
CA TYR A 52 -4.10 -0.09 -6.04
C TYR A 52 -5.47 -0.07 -6.76
N GLN A 53 -6.25 -1.14 -6.68
CA GLN A 53 -7.60 -1.18 -7.23
C GLN A 53 -8.51 -0.13 -6.58
N LYS A 54 -9.41 0.46 -7.38
CA LYS A 54 -10.44 1.38 -6.89
C LYS A 54 -11.33 0.68 -5.84
N PRO A 55 -11.87 1.41 -4.84
CA PRO A 55 -12.79 0.82 -3.85
C PRO A 55 -13.98 0.06 -4.47
N ALA A 56 -14.56 0.59 -5.56
CA ALA A 56 -15.64 -0.08 -6.28
C ALA A 56 -15.18 -1.37 -6.99
N ALA A 57 -13.94 -1.42 -7.47
CA ALA A 57 -13.35 -2.61 -8.08
C ALA A 57 -13.08 -3.70 -7.03
N LEU A 58 -12.59 -3.32 -5.84
CA LEU A 58 -12.45 -4.24 -4.70
C LEU A 58 -13.81 -4.83 -4.29
N ALA A 59 -14.85 -4.01 -4.18
CA ALA A 59 -16.20 -4.49 -3.87
C ALA A 59 -16.76 -5.41 -4.97
N ALA A 60 -16.50 -5.10 -6.23
CA ALA A 60 -16.90 -5.93 -7.36
C ALA A 60 -16.16 -7.29 -7.37
N LEU A 61 -14.86 -7.32 -7.05
CA LEU A 61 -14.09 -8.56 -6.89
C LEU A 61 -14.75 -9.47 -5.83
N VAL A 62 -15.07 -8.94 -4.64
CA VAL A 62 -15.71 -9.74 -3.60
C VAL A 62 -17.09 -10.23 -4.04
N LYS A 63 -17.89 -9.38 -4.69
CA LYS A 63 -19.20 -9.75 -5.24
C LYS A 63 -19.10 -10.88 -6.26
N ASP A 64 -18.03 -10.90 -7.05
CA ASP A 64 -17.78 -11.89 -8.10
C ASP A 64 -16.98 -13.09 -7.58
N HIS A 65 -17.07 -13.37 -6.27
CA HIS A 65 -16.52 -14.53 -5.56
C HIS A 65 -14.99 -14.57 -5.42
N PHE A 66 -14.29 -13.49 -5.76
CA PHE A 66 -12.89 -13.27 -5.34
C PHE A 66 -12.87 -12.81 -3.88
N ALA A 67 -13.18 -13.73 -2.97
CA ALA A 67 -13.43 -13.43 -1.56
C ALA A 67 -12.15 -13.31 -0.73
N ILE A 68 -11.01 -13.81 -1.23
CA ILE A 68 -9.70 -13.62 -0.61
C ILE A 68 -8.90 -12.66 -1.49
N LEU A 69 -8.74 -11.43 -1.03
CA LEU A 69 -7.99 -10.37 -1.73
C LEU A 69 -6.62 -10.20 -1.09
N LYS A 70 -5.55 -10.53 -1.81
CA LYS A 70 -4.18 -10.30 -1.34
C LYS A 70 -3.71 -8.90 -1.69
N VAL A 71 -3.26 -8.19 -0.66
CA VAL A 71 -2.61 -6.88 -0.72
C VAL A 71 -1.24 -6.97 -0.08
N GLY A 72 -0.25 -6.29 -0.66
CA GLY A 72 1.10 -6.22 -0.13
C GLY A 72 1.76 -4.90 -0.51
N PRO A 73 2.26 -4.76 -1.77
CA PRO A 73 2.88 -3.54 -2.26
C PRO A 73 2.11 -2.26 -1.94
N ALA A 74 0.78 -2.19 -2.08
CA ALA A 74 0.04 -0.96 -1.79
C ALA A 74 0.15 -0.51 -0.32
N ALA A 75 0.28 -1.44 0.62
CA ALA A 75 0.42 -1.09 2.04
C ALA A 75 1.80 -0.48 2.34
N THR A 76 2.88 -1.09 1.83
CA THR A 76 4.24 -0.58 2.01
C THR A 76 4.54 0.64 1.11
N PHE A 77 3.87 0.75 -0.03
CA PHE A 77 3.89 1.93 -0.89
C PHE A 77 3.32 3.15 -0.15
N ALA A 78 2.16 3.00 0.52
CA ALA A 78 1.56 4.06 1.33
C ALA A 78 2.42 4.43 2.55
N LEU A 79 3.01 3.44 3.23
CA LEU A 79 4.02 3.69 4.28
C LEU A 79 5.15 4.57 3.75
N ARG A 80 5.69 4.24 2.58
CA ARG A 80 6.78 4.96 1.94
C ARG A 80 6.36 6.39 1.53
N GLU A 81 5.13 6.63 1.08
CA GLU A 81 4.65 8.00 0.79
C GLU A 81 4.67 8.87 2.05
N VAL A 82 4.16 8.33 3.16
CA VAL A 82 4.16 9.08 4.43
C VAL A 82 5.58 9.32 4.92
N LEU A 83 6.47 8.33 4.85
CA LEU A 83 7.89 8.52 5.20
C LEU A 83 8.58 9.55 4.30
N TRP A 84 8.28 9.57 3.00
CA TRP A 84 8.81 10.57 2.08
C TRP A 84 8.36 11.97 2.45
N ALA A 85 7.05 12.14 2.72
CA ALA A 85 6.48 13.40 3.16
C ALA A 85 7.09 13.87 4.50
N LEU A 86 7.24 12.97 5.48
CA LEU A 86 7.87 13.29 6.76
C LEU A 86 9.33 13.69 6.59
N ALA A 87 10.08 13.03 5.70
CA ALA A 87 11.46 13.40 5.40
C ALA A 87 11.55 14.79 4.76
N ASP A 88 10.62 15.18 3.87
CA ASP A 88 10.58 16.54 3.32
C ASP A 88 10.24 17.57 4.40
N ILE A 89 9.27 17.26 5.27
CA ILE A 89 8.89 18.11 6.40
C ILE A 89 10.07 18.36 7.35
N GLU A 90 10.87 17.33 7.66
CA GLU A 90 12.08 17.47 8.49
C GLU A 90 13.06 18.49 7.90
N GLN A 91 13.25 18.47 6.59
CA GLN A 91 14.14 19.39 5.89
C GLN A 91 13.62 20.84 5.94
N GLU A 92 12.32 21.06 5.71
CA GLU A 92 11.70 22.40 5.78
C GLU A 92 11.75 23.01 7.19
N LEU A 93 11.76 22.18 8.23
CA LEU A 93 11.82 22.63 9.61
C LEU A 93 13.21 23.13 10.05
N ALA A 94 14.19 23.17 9.13
CA ALA A 94 15.57 23.63 9.33
C ALA A 94 16.36 22.86 10.42
N GLU A 95 15.87 21.71 10.84
CA GLU A 95 16.55 20.80 11.79
C GLU A 95 17.38 19.73 11.08
N GLY A 96 17.25 19.58 9.76
CA GLY A 96 17.97 18.61 8.95
C GLY A 96 19.23 19.20 8.29
N THR A 97 20.38 19.16 8.96
CA THR A 97 21.67 19.50 8.33
C THR A 97 22.47 18.28 7.85
N GLY A 98 21.85 17.09 7.85
CA GLY A 98 22.47 15.81 7.47
C GLY A 98 21.72 15.11 6.34
N GLU A 99 22.21 13.95 5.92
CA GLU A 99 21.56 13.09 4.92
C GLU A 99 20.10 12.81 5.33
N SER A 100 19.17 12.99 4.41
CA SER A 100 17.77 12.70 4.64
C SER A 100 17.53 11.18 4.67
N LEU A 101 16.39 10.75 5.22
CA LEU A 101 15.96 9.36 5.11
C LEU A 101 15.94 8.88 3.64
N LYS A 102 15.55 9.77 2.72
CA LYS A 102 15.49 9.45 1.28
C LYS A 102 16.88 9.12 0.73
N ASP A 103 17.89 9.90 1.09
CA ASP A 103 19.28 9.69 0.64
C ASP A 103 19.83 8.36 1.16
N ILE A 104 19.59 8.06 2.44
CA ILE A 104 20.04 6.82 3.08
C ILE A 104 19.38 5.60 2.42
N VAL A 105 18.06 5.64 2.19
CA VAL A 105 17.34 4.55 1.54
C VAL A 105 17.81 4.37 0.10
N LEU A 106 17.93 5.45 -0.67
CA LEU A 106 18.39 5.36 -2.07
C LEU A 106 19.83 4.88 -2.17
N THR A 107 20.69 5.24 -1.23
CA THR A 107 22.05 4.72 -1.12
C THR A 107 22.05 3.22 -0.82
N ALA A 108 21.24 2.76 0.15
CA ALA A 108 21.08 1.34 0.44
C ALA A 108 20.55 0.55 -0.76
N MET A 109 19.58 1.11 -1.49
CA MET A 109 19.06 0.52 -2.72
C MET A 109 20.14 0.35 -3.79
N ARG A 110 20.94 1.39 -4.04
CA ARG A 110 22.03 1.32 -5.03
C ARG A 110 23.16 0.37 -4.60
N LYS A 111 23.45 0.30 -3.31
CA LYS A 111 24.46 -0.60 -2.73
C LYS A 111 24.11 -2.07 -2.91
N GLU A 112 22.84 -2.43 -2.74
CA GLU A 112 22.36 -3.81 -2.86
C GLU A 112 21.27 -3.93 -3.93
N PRO A 113 21.59 -3.88 -5.23
CA PRO A 113 20.59 -3.70 -6.29
C PRO A 113 19.75 -4.95 -6.60
N ARG A 114 20.05 -6.12 -6.00
CA ARG A 114 19.41 -7.41 -6.34
C ARG A 114 17.89 -7.40 -6.24
N TYR A 115 17.31 -6.58 -5.36
CA TYR A 115 15.87 -6.56 -5.13
C TYR A 115 15.09 -5.76 -6.17
N TRP A 116 15.74 -4.86 -6.90
CA TRP A 116 15.05 -3.98 -7.86
C TRP A 116 15.62 -4.03 -9.28
N LYS A 117 16.90 -4.37 -9.48
CA LYS A 117 17.54 -4.35 -10.80
C LYS A 117 16.82 -5.18 -11.87
N PRO A 118 16.25 -6.37 -11.56
CA PRO A 118 15.46 -7.12 -12.54
C PRO A 118 14.14 -6.45 -12.94
N TYR A 119 13.64 -5.50 -12.15
CA TYR A 119 12.32 -4.86 -12.32
C TYR A 119 12.42 -3.47 -12.94
N TYR A 120 13.51 -2.74 -12.66
CA TYR A 120 13.73 -1.38 -13.17
C TYR A 120 14.85 -1.42 -14.22
N THR A 121 14.46 -1.69 -15.46
CA THR A 121 15.38 -1.98 -16.57
C THR A 121 15.66 -0.77 -17.46
N ALA A 122 14.84 0.28 -17.39
CA ALA A 122 14.99 1.50 -18.18
C ALA A 122 15.92 2.49 -17.46
N PRO A 123 17.15 2.73 -17.97
CA PRO A 123 18.13 3.54 -17.23
C PRO A 123 17.69 4.99 -16.99
N HIS A 124 16.87 5.56 -17.89
CA HIS A 124 16.40 6.94 -17.81
C HIS A 124 15.27 7.14 -16.78
N THR A 125 14.57 6.08 -16.37
CA THR A 125 13.53 6.13 -15.33
C THR A 125 14.00 5.56 -14.00
N GLU A 126 15.16 4.90 -13.94
CA GLU A 126 15.65 4.18 -12.76
C GLU A 126 15.57 5.02 -11.47
N ALA A 127 16.02 6.28 -11.51
CA ALA A 127 15.99 7.16 -10.35
C ALA A 127 14.57 7.46 -9.84
N ALA A 128 13.59 7.53 -10.75
CA ALA A 128 12.18 7.69 -10.41
C ALA A 128 11.57 6.36 -9.96
N ASP A 129 11.90 5.25 -10.63
CA ASP A 129 11.38 3.91 -10.32
C ASP A 129 11.80 3.44 -8.92
N LEU A 130 13.03 3.72 -8.50
CA LEU A 130 13.51 3.43 -7.14
C LEU A 130 12.62 4.05 -6.06
N GLN A 131 11.97 5.17 -6.37
CA GLN A 131 11.19 5.93 -5.41
C GLN A 131 9.69 5.76 -5.58
N TYR A 132 9.20 5.67 -6.81
CA TYR A 132 7.80 5.94 -7.14
C TYR A 132 7.09 4.81 -7.88
N SER A 133 7.80 3.74 -8.25
CA SER A 133 7.19 2.59 -8.94
C SER A 133 6.19 1.85 -8.05
N PHE A 134 5.01 1.51 -8.58
CA PHE A 134 4.02 0.68 -7.88
C PHE A 134 4.51 -0.75 -7.59
N SER A 135 5.58 -1.20 -8.25
CA SER A 135 6.26 -2.45 -7.90
C SER A 135 6.83 -2.44 -6.48
N ASP A 136 7.03 -1.25 -5.89
CA ASP A 136 7.38 -1.00 -4.48
C ASP A 136 8.61 -1.81 -4.02
N ARG A 137 9.66 -1.88 -4.84
CA ARG A 137 10.86 -2.69 -4.53
C ARG A 137 11.67 -2.12 -3.37
N ILE A 138 11.45 -0.85 -3.02
CA ILE A 138 11.95 -0.20 -1.81
C ILE A 138 11.56 -0.94 -0.52
N ARG A 139 10.45 -1.71 -0.51
CA ARG A 139 10.01 -2.44 0.69
C ARG A 139 11.02 -3.44 1.25
N TYR A 140 11.92 -3.96 0.42
CA TYR A 140 12.95 -4.91 0.83
C TYR A 140 14.09 -4.24 1.63
N TYR A 141 14.14 -2.92 1.66
CA TYR A 141 15.21 -2.15 2.31
C TYR A 141 14.81 -1.58 3.67
N TRP A 142 13.52 -1.56 4.04
CA TRP A 142 13.07 -1.13 5.37
C TRP A 142 13.68 -1.95 6.51
N GLY A 143 14.10 -3.19 6.22
CA GLY A 143 14.80 -4.07 7.16
C GLY A 143 16.32 -3.91 7.19
N ALA A 144 16.92 -3.00 6.42
CA ALA A 144 18.35 -2.70 6.52
C ALA A 144 18.63 -1.88 7.79
N ALA A 145 19.76 -2.13 8.45
CA ALA A 145 20.06 -1.49 9.75
C ALA A 145 20.17 0.03 9.62
N GLU A 146 20.86 0.50 8.57
CA GLU A 146 20.99 1.91 8.23
C GLU A 146 19.64 2.59 7.97
N VAL A 147 18.72 1.91 7.28
CA VAL A 147 17.39 2.44 6.96
C VAL A 147 16.50 2.48 8.20
N ARG A 148 16.52 1.43 9.03
CA ARG A 148 15.78 1.43 10.30
C ARG A 148 16.25 2.56 11.21
N ASN A 149 17.56 2.68 11.42
CA ASN A 149 18.13 3.71 12.27
C ASN A 149 17.78 5.12 11.78
N ALA A 150 17.82 5.34 10.46
CA ALA A 150 17.42 6.62 9.86
C ALA A 150 15.92 6.89 10.04
N THR A 151 15.08 5.87 9.91
CA THR A 151 13.62 5.97 10.10
C THR A 151 13.29 6.32 11.56
N ASP A 152 13.93 5.63 12.51
CA ASP A 152 13.76 5.88 13.95
C ASP A 152 14.22 7.29 14.32
N ALA A 153 15.35 7.75 13.76
CA ALA A 153 15.85 9.10 13.98
C ALA A 153 14.91 10.18 13.43
N LEU A 154 14.36 9.99 12.22
CA LEU A 154 13.36 10.88 11.62
C LEU A 154 12.13 10.99 12.52
N ILE A 155 11.58 9.85 12.93
CA ILE A 155 10.41 9.78 13.80
C ILE A 155 10.69 10.47 15.14
N ALA A 156 11.85 10.23 15.76
CA ALA A 156 12.22 10.83 17.04
C ALA A 156 12.30 12.37 16.97
N ARG A 157 12.95 12.91 15.93
CA ARG A 157 13.05 14.37 15.72
C ARG A 157 11.68 15.00 15.53
N LEU A 158 10.86 14.45 14.64
CA LEU A 158 9.52 14.97 14.38
C LEU A 158 8.53 14.73 15.52
N SER A 159 8.86 13.88 16.50
CA SER A 159 8.05 13.70 17.71
C SER A 159 8.36 14.74 18.79
N ALA A 160 9.46 15.48 18.69
CA ALA A 160 9.86 16.46 19.71
C ALA A 160 8.92 17.68 19.78
N ARG A 161 8.20 17.98 18.69
CA ARG A 161 7.20 19.04 18.60
C ARG A 161 6.13 18.70 17.57
N PRO A 162 4.87 19.17 17.72
CA PRO A 162 3.85 18.99 16.70
C PRO A 162 4.27 19.57 15.35
N ILE A 163 4.02 18.83 14.28
CA ILE A 163 4.33 19.29 12.91
C ILE A 163 3.40 20.46 12.56
N PRO A 164 3.91 21.57 12.00
CA PRO A 164 3.06 22.67 11.55
C PRO A 164 1.96 22.20 10.58
N LEU A 165 0.72 22.61 10.84
CA LEU A 165 -0.44 22.19 10.05
C LEU A 165 -0.33 22.61 8.57
N THR A 166 0.39 23.68 8.27
CA THR A 166 0.65 24.14 6.89
C THR A 166 1.51 23.13 6.13
N LEU A 167 2.53 22.57 6.78
CA LEU A 167 3.37 21.52 6.18
C LEU A 167 2.58 20.23 6.01
N LEU A 168 1.74 19.84 6.98
CA LEU A 168 0.85 18.69 6.80
C LEU A 168 -0.14 18.93 5.66
N SER A 169 -0.69 20.13 5.51
CA SER A 169 -1.58 20.44 4.38
C SER A 169 -0.87 20.33 3.03
N GLN A 170 0.43 20.64 2.97
CA GLN A 170 1.25 20.57 1.76
C GLN A 170 1.63 19.14 1.39
N TYR A 171 2.09 18.34 2.35
CA TYR A 171 2.68 17.01 2.09
C TYR A 171 1.76 15.82 2.43
N LEU A 172 0.82 15.99 3.36
CA LEU A 172 -0.09 14.97 3.86
C LEU A 172 -1.53 15.49 3.98
N PRO A 173 -2.15 15.93 2.86
CA PRO A 173 -3.42 16.67 2.88
C PRO A 173 -4.58 15.89 3.51
N LEU A 174 -4.61 14.56 3.34
CA LEU A 174 -5.64 13.69 3.92
C LEU A 174 -5.52 13.58 5.44
N GLN A 175 -4.29 13.50 5.95
CA GLN A 175 -4.00 13.47 7.38
C GLN A 175 -4.26 14.84 8.01
N TYR A 176 -3.88 15.93 7.32
CA TYR A 176 -4.21 17.29 7.73
C TYR A 176 -5.72 17.47 7.95
N GLN A 177 -6.55 17.02 6.99
CA GLN A 177 -8.01 17.07 7.13
C GLN A 177 -8.50 16.28 8.35
N ALA A 178 -7.96 15.08 8.58
CA ALA A 178 -8.34 14.25 9.72
C ALA A 178 -7.93 14.89 11.07
N ILE A 179 -6.76 15.50 11.15
CA ILE A 179 -6.29 16.25 12.34
C ILE A 179 -7.20 17.45 12.60
N ARG A 180 -7.54 18.22 11.56
CA ARG A 180 -8.46 19.37 11.68
C ARG A 180 -9.86 18.98 12.13
N ALA A 181 -10.28 17.74 11.85
CA ALA A 181 -11.55 17.17 12.29
C ALA A 181 -11.47 16.51 13.69
N GLY A 182 -10.29 16.49 14.34
CA GLY A 182 -10.09 15.82 15.64
C GLY A 182 -10.11 14.28 15.56
N ALA A 183 -10.00 13.71 14.36
CA ALA A 183 -10.05 12.27 14.12
C ALA A 183 -8.66 11.61 14.07
N LEU A 184 -7.59 12.40 14.10
CA LEU A 184 -6.21 11.93 14.04
C LEU A 184 -5.30 12.81 14.90
N GLU A 185 -4.36 12.19 15.61
CA GLU A 185 -3.32 12.91 16.34
C GLU A 185 -2.22 13.42 15.41
N ASN A 186 -1.66 14.58 15.72
CA ASN A 186 -0.52 15.14 15.00
C ASN A 186 0.81 14.58 15.54
N THR A 187 1.03 13.28 15.34
CA THR A 187 2.29 12.59 15.67
C THR A 187 2.78 11.77 14.46
N PRO A 188 4.09 11.64 14.23
CA PRO A 188 4.61 10.85 13.11
C PRO A 188 4.07 9.42 13.06
N GLN A 189 3.94 8.76 14.21
CA GLN A 189 3.41 7.39 14.33
C GLN A 189 1.93 7.33 13.91
N ALA A 190 1.10 8.27 14.35
CA ALA A 190 -0.30 8.33 13.95
C ALA A 190 -0.45 8.59 12.45
N LEU A 191 0.38 9.48 11.87
CA LEU A 191 0.40 9.77 10.44
C LEU A 191 0.76 8.52 9.61
N LEU A 192 1.78 7.76 10.03
CA LEU A 192 2.20 6.51 9.38
C LEU A 192 1.09 5.45 9.42
N LEU A 193 0.49 5.25 10.60
CA LEU A 193 -0.59 4.29 10.78
C LEU A 193 -1.82 4.68 9.97
N ASP A 194 -2.19 5.96 9.93
CA ASP A 194 -3.32 6.45 9.13
C ASP A 194 -3.08 6.23 7.63
N GLY A 195 -1.88 6.53 7.12
CA GLY A 195 -1.53 6.31 5.71
C GLY A 195 -1.72 4.85 5.27
N VAL A 196 -1.18 3.90 6.04
CA VAL A 196 -1.36 2.46 5.75
C VAL A 196 -2.82 2.04 5.97
N SER A 197 -3.46 2.51 7.03
CA SER A 197 -4.84 2.14 7.37
C SER A 197 -5.83 2.54 6.28
N ARG A 198 -5.63 3.67 5.59
CA ARG A 198 -6.50 4.08 4.48
C ARG A 198 -6.54 3.06 3.35
N VAL A 199 -5.41 2.42 3.04
CA VAL A 199 -5.36 1.32 2.07
C VAL A 199 -6.15 0.13 2.59
N LEU A 200 -5.84 -0.32 3.82
CA LEU A 200 -6.45 -1.52 4.41
C LEU A 200 -7.96 -1.36 4.63
N LEU A 201 -8.43 -0.15 4.97
CA LEU A 201 -9.85 0.16 5.11
C LEU A 201 -10.61 0.03 3.79
N GLY A 202 -9.96 0.27 2.64
CA GLY A 202 -10.55 -0.01 1.33
C GLY A 202 -10.93 -1.48 1.16
N TYR A 203 -10.02 -2.38 1.52
CA TYR A 203 -10.26 -3.83 1.52
C TYR A 203 -11.30 -4.23 2.57
N ALA A 204 -11.15 -3.74 3.80
CA ALA A 204 -12.08 -4.06 4.88
C ALA A 204 -13.52 -3.68 4.53
N ARG A 205 -13.74 -2.50 3.92
CA ARG A 205 -15.06 -2.05 3.46
C ARG A 205 -15.60 -2.93 2.33
N ALA A 206 -14.78 -3.30 1.35
CA ALA A 206 -15.18 -4.19 0.27
C ALA A 206 -15.63 -5.57 0.81
N CYS A 207 -14.87 -6.14 1.74
CA CYS A 207 -15.19 -7.42 2.36
C CYS A 207 -16.43 -7.35 3.26
N ALA A 208 -16.57 -6.29 4.07
CA ALA A 208 -17.71 -6.13 4.99
C ALA A 208 -19.04 -5.92 4.26
N ALA A 209 -19.06 -5.16 3.18
CA ALA A 209 -20.26 -4.93 2.37
C ALA A 209 -20.85 -6.25 1.83
N ALA A 210 -20.00 -7.23 1.51
CA ALA A 210 -20.43 -8.55 1.05
C ALA A 210 -21.00 -9.45 2.16
N VAL A 211 -20.70 -9.17 3.43
CA VAL A 211 -21.29 -9.88 4.57
C VAL A 211 -22.68 -9.32 4.89
N ALA A 212 -22.85 -8.00 4.86
CA ALA A 212 -24.13 -7.33 5.15
C ALA A 212 -25.23 -7.60 4.11
N GLY A 213 -24.86 -8.01 2.89
CA GLY A 213 -25.81 -8.30 1.81
C GLY A 213 -26.33 -9.75 1.76
N ARG A 214 -25.97 -10.63 2.71
CA ARG A 214 -26.47 -12.01 2.73
C ARG A 214 -27.78 -12.08 3.54
N PRO A 215 -28.87 -12.66 3.01
CA PRO A 215 -29.96 -13.10 3.88
C PRO A 215 -29.39 -14.11 4.88
N GLU A 216 -29.85 -14.04 6.13
CA GLU A 216 -29.55 -15.06 7.14
C GLU A 216 -29.92 -16.44 6.56
N ILE A 217 -29.00 -17.40 6.70
CA ILE A 217 -29.17 -18.79 6.26
C ILE A 217 -29.99 -19.53 7.31
#